data_AF-A0A914MCT4-F1
#
_entry.id   AF-A0A914MCT4-F1
#
_cell.length_a   1.000
_cell.length_b   1.000
_cell.length_c   1.000
_cell.angle_alpha   90.00
_cell.angle_beta   90.00
_cell.angle_gamma   90.00
#
_symmetry.space_group_name_H-M   'P 1'
#
loop_
_entity.id
_entity.type
_entity.pdbx_description
1 polymer ?
#
loop_
_entity_poly.entity_id
_entity_poly.type
_entity_poly.pdbx_seq_one_letter_code
_entity_poly.pdbx_strand_id
1 'polypeptide(L)'
;MQCGFAFLEAGAVRSKNCTNILIKNVLDSLLGILGYWAIGWALAYGPNSNNFLDHFFGFSQFFVIGLQNYAKFFFQFVFAATAATIISGAVAERAEFACFLTYSLLITSFCYPILTHWGWTPNGWMARGFDPSLGLEQHLFENNTLNNNSSETNITTITNTTTTFRTTYVDFAGSGMVHLCGGTISLIAALLIGPRIGRFPEKEARQKK
;
A
#
# COMPACT_ATOMS: atom_id res chain seq x y z
N MET A 1 -15.13 4.35 -7.69
CA MET A 1 -14.68 3.88 -9.02
C MET A 1 -15.21 2.51 -9.40
N GLN A 2 -15.75 1.72 -8.46
CA GLN A 2 -16.04 0.30 -8.70
C GLN A 2 -17.06 -0.02 -9.80
N CYS A 3 -18.12 0.79 -9.95
CA CYS A 3 -19.05 0.63 -11.08
C CYS A 3 -18.35 0.81 -12.44
N GLY A 4 -17.37 1.73 -12.52
CA GLY A 4 -16.57 1.95 -13.72
C GLY A 4 -15.70 0.74 -14.07
N PHE A 5 -15.03 0.14 -13.07
CA PHE A 5 -14.27 -1.10 -13.27
C PHE A 5 -15.18 -2.26 -13.67
N ALA A 6 -16.33 -2.42 -13.02
CA ALA A 6 -17.29 -3.45 -13.36
C ALA A 6 -17.72 -3.39 -14.84
N PHE A 7 -18.02 -2.19 -15.36
CA PHE A 7 -18.36 -2.03 -16.78
C PHE A 7 -17.18 -2.16 -17.73
N LEU A 8 -15.99 -1.67 -17.34
CA LEU A 8 -14.78 -1.84 -18.12
C LEU A 8 -14.42 -3.33 -18.29
N GLU A 9 -14.46 -4.09 -17.20
CA GLU A 9 -14.17 -5.52 -17.20
C GLU A 9 -15.25 -6.32 -17.91
N ALA A 10 -16.54 -5.99 -17.71
CA ALA A 10 -17.63 -6.59 -18.45
C ALA A 10 -17.50 -6.41 -19.96
N GLY A 11 -17.03 -5.24 -20.41
CA GLY A 11 -16.74 -4.96 -21.82
C GLY A 11 -15.48 -5.65 -22.36
N ALA A 12 -14.52 -6.00 -21.50
CA ALA A 12 -13.26 -6.63 -21.88
C ALA A 12 -13.29 -8.17 -21.90
N VAL A 13 -14.34 -8.79 -21.33
CA VAL A 13 -14.54 -10.25 -21.31
C VAL A 13 -15.50 -10.72 -22.41
N ARG A 14 -15.47 -12.02 -22.73
CA ARG A 14 -16.46 -12.62 -23.63
C ARG A 14 -17.84 -12.58 -22.99
N SER A 15 -18.89 -12.38 -23.78
CA SER A 15 -20.28 -12.26 -23.32
C SER A 15 -20.72 -13.37 -22.35
N LYS A 16 -20.29 -14.61 -22.59
CA LYS A 16 -20.58 -15.75 -21.72
C LYS A 16 -20.04 -15.63 -20.28
N ASN A 17 -19.05 -14.77 -20.05
CA ASN A 17 -18.40 -14.55 -18.74
C ASN A 17 -18.79 -13.21 -18.09
N CYS A 18 -19.65 -12.41 -18.73
CA CYS A 18 -20.02 -11.07 -18.27
C CYS A 18 -20.68 -11.09 -16.87
N THR A 19 -21.64 -11.97 -16.64
CA THR A 19 -22.31 -12.07 -15.33
C THR A 19 -21.33 -12.44 -14.21
N ASN A 20 -20.38 -13.32 -14.49
CA ASN A 20 -19.38 -13.75 -13.50
C ASN A 20 -18.49 -12.57 -13.07
N ILE A 21 -18.06 -11.72 -14.01
CA ILE A 21 -17.18 -10.60 -13.68
C ILE A 21 -17.91 -9.47 -12.95
N LEU A 22 -19.18 -9.23 -13.28
CA LEU A 22 -20.01 -8.26 -12.57
C LEU A 22 -20.24 -8.67 -11.11
N ILE A 23 -20.57 -9.94 -10.85
CA ILE A 23 -20.75 -10.46 -9.49
C ILE A 23 -19.45 -10.34 -8.69
N LYS A 24 -18.31 -10.65 -9.31
CA LYS A 24 -16.98 -10.51 -8.69
C LYS A 24 -16.68 -9.07 -8.26
N ASN A 25 -16.95 -8.07 -9.10
CA ASN A 25 -16.74 -6.66 -8.76
C ASN A 25 -17.62 -6.18 -7.60
N VAL A 26 -18.87 -6.65 -7.53
CA VAL A 26 -19.76 -6.34 -6.40
C VAL A 26 -19.22 -6.96 -5.11
N LEU A 27 -18.82 -8.23 -5.15
CA LEU A 27 -18.30 -8.93 -3.98
C LEU A 27 -16.94 -8.41 -3.51
N ASP A 28 -16.08 -7.96 -4.43
CA ASP A 28 -14.81 -7.29 -4.10
C ASP A 28 -15.05 -6.07 -3.19
N SER A 29 -16.07 -5.27 -3.50
CA SER A 29 -16.41 -4.10 -2.69
C SER A 29 -16.98 -4.47 -1.32
N LEU A 30 -17.83 -5.50 -1.25
CA LEU A 30 -18.48 -5.94 -0.01
C LEU A 30 -17.50 -6.65 0.94
N LEU A 31 -16.64 -7.52 0.42
CA LEU A 31 -15.62 -8.16 1.23
C LEU A 31 -14.48 -7.20 1.56
N GLY A 32 -14.13 -6.32 0.62
CA GLY A 32 -13.10 -5.30 0.82
C GLY A 32 -13.43 -4.35 1.97
N ILE A 33 -14.70 -3.91 2.10
CA ILE A 33 -15.08 -3.04 3.22
C ILE A 33 -14.99 -3.77 4.56
N LEU A 34 -15.36 -5.05 4.62
CA LEU A 34 -15.25 -5.86 5.83
C LEU A 34 -13.79 -6.10 6.24
N GLY A 35 -12.92 -6.43 5.27
CA GLY A 35 -11.49 -6.63 5.52
C GLY A 35 -10.79 -5.34 5.95
N TYR A 36 -11.10 -4.22 5.29
CA TYR A 36 -10.53 -2.93 5.62
C TYR A 36 -11.05 -2.40 6.97
N TRP A 37 -12.31 -2.64 7.29
CA TRP A 37 -12.90 -2.32 8.60
C TRP A 37 -12.27 -3.12 9.73
N ALA A 38 -12.10 -4.44 9.57
CA ALA A 38 -11.59 -5.30 10.65
C ALA A 38 -10.12 -5.00 10.98
N ILE A 39 -9.26 -4.98 9.95
CA ILE A 39 -7.79 -4.96 10.12
C ILE A 39 -7.14 -3.81 9.32
N GLY A 40 -7.65 -3.51 8.12
CA GLY A 40 -6.95 -2.60 7.21
C GLY A 40 -6.78 -1.18 7.74
N TRP A 41 -7.78 -0.61 8.41
CA TRP A 41 -7.64 0.70 9.04
C TRP A 41 -6.53 0.73 10.09
N ALA A 42 -6.47 -0.30 10.93
CA ALA A 42 -5.50 -0.39 12.01
C ALA A 42 -4.06 -0.43 11.48
N LEU A 43 -3.82 -1.23 10.45
CA LEU A 43 -2.49 -1.33 9.83
C LEU A 43 -2.08 -0.04 9.11
N ALA A 44 -3.01 0.64 8.45
CA ALA A 44 -2.71 1.84 7.67
C ALA A 44 -2.53 3.10 8.55
N TYR A 45 -3.49 3.37 9.44
CA TYR A 45 -3.62 4.65 10.15
C TYR A 45 -3.77 4.51 11.66
N GLY A 46 -3.58 3.31 12.22
CA GLY A 46 -3.54 3.12 13.66
C GLY A 46 -2.54 4.09 14.31
N PRO A 47 -2.94 4.82 15.37
CA PRO A 47 -2.01 5.57 16.20
C PRO A 47 -0.81 4.73 16.64
N ASN A 48 0.36 5.35 16.55
CA ASN A 48 1.65 4.72 16.81
C ASN A 48 2.30 5.31 18.06
N SER A 49 3.04 4.47 18.80
CA SER A 49 4.04 4.90 19.75
C SER A 49 5.36 5.19 19.01
N ASN A 50 6.30 5.93 19.57
CA ASN A 50 7.52 6.33 18.85
C ASN A 50 8.55 5.17 18.67
N ASN A 51 8.08 3.94 18.48
CA ASN A 51 8.91 2.74 18.33
C ASN A 51 9.38 2.55 16.87
N PHE A 52 10.49 1.81 16.69
CA PHE A 52 11.01 1.50 15.37
C PHE A 52 10.01 0.70 14.50
N LEU A 53 9.34 -0.30 15.07
CA LEU A 53 8.36 -1.14 14.35
C LEU A 53 7.15 -0.35 13.86
N ASP A 54 6.80 0.71 14.58
CA ASP A 54 5.67 1.58 14.26
C ASP A 54 5.93 2.45 13.00
N HIS A 55 7.12 2.39 12.40
CA HIS A 55 7.39 3.01 11.10
C HIS A 55 6.89 2.16 9.91
N PHE A 56 6.61 0.87 10.15
CA PHE A 56 6.24 -0.08 9.10
C PHE A 56 4.75 -0.42 9.09
N PHE A 57 4.08 -0.48 10.23
CA PHE A 57 2.65 -0.77 10.29
C PHE A 57 2.05 -0.27 11.61
N GLY A 58 0.76 0.06 11.58
CA GLY A 58 0.00 0.44 12.76
C GLY A 58 -0.54 -0.77 13.53
N PHE A 59 -0.72 -0.59 14.85
CA PHE A 59 -1.14 -1.66 15.78
C PHE A 59 -2.38 -1.33 16.61
N SER A 60 -3.10 -0.26 16.28
CA SER A 60 -4.23 0.20 17.08
C SER A 60 -5.46 0.53 16.22
N GLN A 61 -6.64 0.62 16.84
CA GLN A 61 -7.93 0.85 16.17
C GLN A 61 -8.41 -0.29 15.25
N PHE A 62 -8.18 -1.55 15.65
CA PHE A 62 -8.87 -2.69 15.04
C PHE A 62 -10.39 -2.52 15.14
N PHE A 63 -11.11 -2.97 14.11
CA PHE A 63 -12.55 -2.78 13.98
C PHE A 63 -13.01 -1.31 14.02
N VAL A 64 -12.09 -0.37 13.75
CA VAL A 64 -12.37 1.07 13.74
C VAL A 64 -12.83 1.59 15.12
N ILE A 65 -12.48 0.87 16.20
CA ILE A 65 -12.85 1.25 17.57
C ILE A 65 -12.14 2.56 17.95
N GLY A 66 -12.93 3.56 18.37
CA GLY A 66 -12.42 4.87 18.77
C GLY A 66 -12.07 5.81 17.62
N LEU A 67 -12.46 5.48 16.38
CA LEU A 67 -12.27 6.39 15.25
C LEU A 67 -13.23 7.59 15.32
N GLN A 68 -12.68 8.78 15.13
CA GLN A 68 -13.44 10.04 15.07
C GLN A 68 -13.78 10.46 13.63
N ASN A 69 -12.94 10.10 12.65
CA ASN A 69 -13.09 10.54 11.26
C ASN A 69 -13.49 9.40 10.31
N TYR A 70 -14.77 9.05 10.31
CA TYR A 70 -15.34 8.03 9.41
C TYR A 70 -15.28 8.41 7.92
N ALA A 71 -15.26 9.72 7.60
CA ALA A 71 -15.14 10.16 6.21
C ALA A 71 -13.77 9.78 5.62
N LYS A 72 -12.68 9.96 6.39
CA LYS A 72 -11.34 9.52 5.98
C LYS A 72 -11.27 8.00 5.86
N PHE A 73 -11.91 7.25 6.76
CA PHE A 73 -12.01 5.79 6.64
C PHE A 73 -12.65 5.38 5.32
N PHE A 74 -13.83 5.91 5.02
CA PHE A 74 -14.54 5.57 3.79
C PHE A 74 -13.74 5.97 2.55
N PHE A 75 -13.14 7.16 2.55
CA PHE A 75 -12.29 7.63 1.47
C PHE A 75 -11.14 6.66 1.19
N GLN A 76 -10.43 6.22 2.23
CA GLN A 76 -9.28 5.32 2.09
C GLN A 76 -9.68 3.89 1.73
N PHE A 77 -10.82 3.41 2.25
CA PHE A 77 -11.40 2.15 1.81
C PHE A 77 -11.64 2.13 0.29
N VAL A 78 -12.16 3.22 -0.29
CA VAL A 78 -12.43 3.26 -1.74
C VAL A 78 -11.13 3.13 -2.56
N PHE A 79 -10.00 3.64 -2.08
CA PHE A 79 -8.70 3.41 -2.74
C PHE A 79 -8.21 1.97 -2.57
N ALA A 80 -8.39 1.38 -1.38
CA ALA A 80 -8.06 -0.03 -1.14
C ALA A 80 -8.86 -0.96 -2.07
N ALA A 81 -10.17 -0.73 -2.18
CA ALA A 81 -11.05 -1.45 -3.09
C ALA A 81 -10.63 -1.25 -4.57
N THR A 82 -10.21 -0.02 -4.92
CA THR A 82 -9.69 0.28 -6.26
C THR A 82 -8.40 -0.50 -6.57
N ALA A 83 -7.51 -0.66 -5.59
CA ALA A 83 -6.29 -1.45 -5.77
C ALA A 83 -6.60 -2.94 -6.01
N ALA A 84 -7.60 -3.49 -5.29
CA ALA A 84 -8.01 -4.89 -5.42
C ALA A 84 -8.68 -5.19 -6.78
N THR A 85 -9.52 -4.29 -7.29
CA THR A 85 -10.18 -4.47 -8.61
C THR A 85 -9.22 -4.34 -9.80
N ILE A 86 -8.08 -3.65 -9.66
CA ILE A 86 -7.06 -3.66 -10.74
C ILE A 86 -6.57 -5.10 -11.03
N ILE A 87 -6.55 -5.95 -10.00
CA ILE A 87 -6.14 -7.35 -10.08
C ILE A 87 -7.23 -8.19 -10.76
N SER A 88 -8.51 -7.88 -10.54
CA SER A 88 -9.62 -8.63 -11.13
C SER A 88 -9.62 -8.61 -12.65
N GLY A 89 -9.40 -7.44 -13.25
CA GLY A 89 -9.35 -7.31 -14.70
C GLY A 89 -8.19 -8.09 -15.33
N ALA A 90 -7.05 -8.17 -14.65
CA ALA A 90 -5.90 -8.94 -15.12
C ALA A 90 -6.19 -10.44 -15.13
N VAL A 91 -6.85 -10.96 -14.09
CA VAL A 91 -7.13 -12.40 -13.93
C VAL A 91 -8.51 -12.83 -14.45
N ALA A 92 -9.22 -11.93 -15.14
CA ALA A 92 -10.54 -12.18 -15.69
C ALA A 92 -10.58 -13.42 -16.61
N GLU A 93 -11.69 -14.14 -16.58
CA GLU A 93 -11.97 -15.40 -17.30
C GLU A 93 -11.15 -16.65 -16.90
N ARG A 94 -10.13 -16.53 -16.04
CA ARG A 94 -9.23 -17.64 -15.67
C ARG A 94 -9.11 -17.88 -14.16
N ALA A 95 -9.36 -16.87 -13.32
CA ALA A 95 -9.40 -17.06 -11.88
C ALA A 95 -10.73 -17.69 -11.43
N GLU A 96 -10.61 -18.74 -10.63
CA GLU A 96 -11.75 -19.31 -9.90
C GLU A 96 -12.34 -18.30 -8.92
N PHE A 97 -13.60 -18.51 -8.57
CA PHE A 97 -14.34 -17.61 -7.68
C PHE A 97 -13.77 -17.59 -6.26
N ALA A 98 -13.36 -18.73 -5.70
CA ALA A 98 -12.77 -18.78 -4.36
C ALA A 98 -11.44 -18.01 -4.28
N CYS A 99 -10.55 -18.22 -5.26
CA CYS A 99 -9.29 -17.48 -5.37
C CYS A 99 -9.52 -15.97 -5.42
N PHE A 100 -10.57 -15.54 -6.13
CA PHE A 100 -10.96 -14.15 -6.21
C PHE A 100 -11.26 -13.51 -4.85
N LEU A 101 -12.12 -14.16 -4.06
CA LEU A 101 -12.50 -13.66 -2.75
C LEU A 101 -11.31 -13.64 -1.79
N THR A 102 -10.47 -14.67 -1.83
CA THR A 102 -9.31 -14.77 -0.96
C THR A 102 -8.28 -13.68 -1.25
N TYR A 103 -7.91 -13.45 -2.52
CA TYR A 103 -6.94 -12.39 -2.81
C TYR A 103 -7.54 -11.00 -2.52
N SER A 104 -8.81 -10.76 -2.84
CA SER A 104 -9.46 -9.47 -2.60
C SER A 104 -9.42 -9.11 -1.11
N LEU A 105 -9.74 -10.08 -0.23
CA LEU A 105 -9.61 -9.92 1.22
C LEU A 105 -8.17 -9.67 1.65
N LEU A 106 -7.19 -10.42 1.14
CA LEU A 106 -5.78 -10.26 1.51
C LEU A 106 -5.22 -8.88 1.11
N ILE A 107 -5.56 -8.39 -0.09
CA ILE A 107 -5.10 -7.08 -0.56
C ILE A 107 -5.71 -5.96 0.28
N THR A 108 -7.02 -6.00 0.50
CA THR A 108 -7.74 -4.94 1.23
C THR A 108 -7.46 -4.95 2.73
N SER A 109 -7.25 -6.11 3.35
CA SER A 109 -6.97 -6.22 4.79
C SER A 109 -5.50 -6.11 5.17
N PHE A 110 -4.57 -6.47 4.28
CA PHE A 110 -3.15 -6.60 4.61
C PHE A 110 -2.21 -5.84 3.67
N CYS A 111 -2.12 -6.23 2.39
CA CYS A 111 -1.09 -5.69 1.50
C CYS A 111 -1.23 -4.19 1.25
N TYR A 112 -2.42 -3.72 0.90
CA TYR A 112 -2.66 -2.30 0.62
C TYR A 112 -2.49 -1.42 1.88
N PRO A 113 -3.11 -1.75 3.04
CA PRO A 113 -2.91 -1.00 4.28
C PRO A 113 -1.46 -0.78 4.70
N ILE A 114 -0.61 -1.78 4.56
CA ILE A 114 0.82 -1.68 4.91
C ILE A 114 1.52 -0.68 3.99
N LEU A 115 1.25 -0.75 2.67
CA LEU A 115 1.82 0.21 1.72
C LEU A 115 1.34 1.63 2.02
N THR A 116 0.06 1.80 2.30
CA THR A 116 -0.52 3.08 2.72
C THR A 116 0.17 3.62 3.97
N HIS A 117 0.50 2.76 4.94
CA HIS A 117 1.24 3.18 6.12
C HIS A 117 2.60 3.78 5.75
N TRP A 118 3.34 3.14 4.85
CA TRP A 118 4.67 3.58 4.45
C TRP A 118 4.67 4.95 3.78
N GLY A 119 3.72 5.18 2.86
CA GLY A 119 3.70 6.36 1.99
C GLY A 119 2.80 7.52 2.43
N TRP A 120 1.71 7.25 3.17
CA TRP A 120 0.68 8.26 3.47
C TRP A 120 0.48 8.54 4.97
N THR A 121 1.12 7.76 5.85
CA THR A 121 1.14 8.08 7.27
C THR A 121 2.41 8.90 7.57
N PRO A 122 2.32 9.98 8.36
CA PRO A 122 3.50 10.81 8.69
C PRO A 122 4.65 10.04 9.33
N ASN A 123 4.33 8.97 10.06
CA ASN A 123 5.29 8.09 10.72
C ASN A 123 5.85 6.99 9.79
N GLY A 124 5.25 6.80 8.61
CA GLY A 124 5.71 5.81 7.65
C GLY A 124 7.13 6.10 7.18
N TRP A 125 7.97 5.07 7.08
CA TRP A 125 9.37 5.25 6.72
C TRP A 125 9.58 5.98 5.37
N MET A 126 8.68 5.77 4.40
CA MET A 126 8.78 6.37 3.06
C MET A 126 8.38 7.85 3.08
N ALA A 127 7.31 8.19 3.80
CA ALA A 127 6.87 9.56 4.04
C ALA A 127 7.86 10.33 4.92
N ARG A 128 8.48 9.65 5.89
CA ARG A 128 9.52 10.23 6.74
C ARG A 128 10.81 10.49 5.95
N GLY A 129 11.12 9.66 4.95
CA GLY A 129 12.37 9.78 4.20
C GLY A 129 13.58 9.39 5.04
N PHE A 130 14.70 9.18 4.37
CA PHE A 130 15.98 8.94 5.05
C PHE A 130 16.55 10.30 5.48
N ASP A 131 16.79 10.47 6.79
CA ASP A 131 17.49 11.64 7.33
C ASP A 131 18.92 11.23 7.73
N PRO A 132 19.95 11.64 6.97
CA PRO A 132 21.34 11.33 7.28
C PRO A 132 21.81 11.92 8.63
N SER A 133 21.11 12.92 9.18
CA SER A 133 21.50 13.59 10.42
C SER A 133 21.29 12.73 11.67
N LEU A 134 20.41 11.71 11.62
CA LEU A 134 20.18 10.80 12.75
C LEU A 134 21.43 9.98 13.11
N GLY A 135 22.27 9.65 12.13
CA GLY A 135 23.55 8.97 12.36
C GLY A 135 24.68 9.91 12.75
N LEU A 136 24.57 11.21 12.40
CA LEU A 136 25.60 12.21 12.69
C LEU A 136 25.43 12.80 14.10
N GLU A 137 24.20 13.01 14.58
CA GLU A 137 23.97 13.45 15.96
C GLU A 137 24.50 12.43 16.98
N GLN A 138 24.30 11.13 16.76
CA GLN A 138 24.81 10.10 17.68
C GLN A 138 26.35 10.12 17.76
N HIS A 139 27.04 10.35 16.64
CA HIS A 139 28.50 10.51 16.61
C HIS A 139 29.00 11.84 17.19
N LEU A 140 28.22 12.92 17.09
CA LEU A 140 28.56 14.22 17.68
C LEU A 140 28.35 14.26 19.20
N PHE A 141 27.35 13.54 19.72
CA PHE A 141 27.16 13.37 21.16
C PHE A 141 28.27 12.52 21.80
N GLU A 142 28.78 11.51 21.10
CA GLU A 142 29.90 10.68 21.59
C GLU A 142 31.21 11.49 21.69
N ASN A 143 31.50 12.35 20.70
CA ASN A 143 32.71 13.18 20.72
C ASN A 143 32.67 14.35 21.72
N ASN A 144 31.49 14.89 22.05
CA ASN A 144 31.36 15.99 23.03
C ASN A 144 31.46 15.52 24.49
N THR A 145 31.23 14.24 24.79
CA THR A 145 31.40 13.72 26.15
C THR A 145 32.86 13.53 26.55
N LEU A 146 33.79 13.49 25.59
CA LEU A 146 35.24 13.33 25.83
C LEU A 146 35.98 14.66 26.11
N ASN A 147 35.39 15.83 25.84
CA ASN A 147 36.09 17.12 25.83
C ASN A 147 35.77 18.08 26.99
N ASN A 148 34.99 17.67 28.01
CA ASN A 148 34.47 18.59 29.03
C ASN A 148 35.44 18.95 30.19
N ASN A 149 36.77 18.85 29.99
CA ASN A 149 37.75 19.16 31.04
C ASN A 149 38.52 20.47 30.84
N SER A 150 38.13 21.35 29.92
CA SER A 150 38.78 22.65 29.75
C SER A 150 37.76 23.78 29.74
N SER A 151 37.78 24.51 30.86
CA SER A 151 37.19 25.83 31.04
C SER A 151 37.74 26.79 30.00
N GLU A 152 36.91 27.33 29.11
CA GLU A 152 36.96 28.74 28.69
C GLU A 152 35.83 29.09 27.70
N THR A 153 35.33 30.29 27.91
CA THR A 153 34.28 31.03 27.20
C THR A 153 34.66 31.40 25.77
N ASN A 154 33.64 31.59 24.92
CA ASN A 154 33.67 32.04 23.51
C ASN A 154 33.63 30.91 22.47
N ILE A 155 32.47 30.26 22.36
CA ILE A 155 32.09 29.63 21.10
C ILE A 155 30.93 30.45 20.58
N THR A 156 31.22 31.34 19.64
CA THR A 156 30.26 31.79 18.63
C THR A 156 29.39 30.58 18.30
N THR A 157 28.12 30.59 18.70
CA THR A 157 27.16 29.55 18.33
C THR A 157 27.07 29.58 16.82
N ILE A 158 27.97 28.85 16.18
CA ILE A 158 27.86 28.42 14.81
C ILE A 158 26.62 27.54 14.87
N THR A 159 25.44 28.15 14.71
CA THR A 159 24.27 27.46 14.22
C THR A 159 24.68 26.96 12.84
N ASN A 160 25.37 25.83 12.81
CA ASN A 160 25.48 24.98 11.66
C ASN A 160 24.04 24.60 11.38
N THR A 161 23.36 25.44 10.61
CA THR A 161 22.13 25.09 9.91
C THR A 161 22.57 24.02 8.92
N THR A 162 22.79 22.79 9.40
CA THR A 162 22.82 21.62 8.54
C THR A 162 21.45 21.60 7.92
N THR A 163 21.34 22.18 6.72
CA THR A 163 20.22 21.99 5.81
C THR A 163 20.22 20.50 5.51
N THR A 164 19.57 19.72 6.37
CA THR A 164 19.38 18.30 6.18
C THR A 164 18.58 18.14 4.92
N PHE A 165 19.23 17.72 3.84
CA PHE A 165 18.57 17.42 2.59
C PHE A 165 17.72 16.16 2.81
N ARG A 166 16.44 16.37 3.12
CA ARG A 166 15.49 15.31 3.39
C ARG A 166 14.72 14.99 2.12
N THR A 167 14.94 13.81 1.57
CA THR A 167 14.15 13.30 0.45
C THR A 167 13.02 12.44 0.98
N THR A 168 11.78 12.85 0.72
CA THR A 168 10.57 12.14 1.13
C THR A 168 9.79 11.63 -0.08
N TYR A 169 9.08 10.52 0.09
CA TYR A 169 8.14 10.05 -0.90
C TYR A 169 6.90 10.95 -0.97
N VAL A 170 6.43 11.23 -2.17
CA VAL A 170 5.23 12.03 -2.43
C VAL A 170 4.36 11.31 -3.44
N ASP A 171 3.17 10.91 -2.99
CA ASP A 171 2.10 10.38 -3.84
C ASP A 171 0.79 11.03 -3.40
N PHE A 172 0.19 11.86 -4.25
CA PHE A 172 -0.98 12.66 -3.89
C PHE A 172 -2.27 11.85 -3.92
N ALA A 173 -2.45 10.99 -4.93
CA ALA A 173 -3.73 10.34 -5.24
C ALA A 173 -3.60 8.84 -5.54
N GLY A 174 -2.44 8.22 -5.33
CA GLY A 174 -2.25 6.79 -5.38
C GLY A 174 -1.61 6.28 -6.66
N SER A 175 -0.80 7.07 -7.35
CA SER A 175 -0.09 6.59 -8.55
C SER A 175 0.85 5.43 -8.20
N GLY A 176 1.51 5.48 -7.03
CA GLY A 176 2.31 4.40 -6.50
C GLY A 176 1.49 3.45 -5.63
N MET A 177 0.85 3.98 -4.59
CA MET A 177 0.21 3.14 -3.56
C MET A 177 -0.98 2.33 -4.09
N VAL A 178 -1.69 2.81 -5.11
CA VAL A 178 -2.87 2.16 -5.68
C VAL A 178 -2.54 1.55 -7.04
N HIS A 179 -2.12 2.37 -8.00
CA HIS A 179 -1.96 1.93 -9.39
C HIS A 179 -0.73 1.05 -9.61
N LEU A 180 0.43 1.44 -9.08
CA LEU A 180 1.64 0.62 -9.19
C LEU A 180 1.52 -0.66 -8.37
N CYS A 181 0.98 -0.60 -7.15
CA CYS A 181 0.68 -1.77 -6.33
C CYS A 181 -0.25 -2.75 -7.06
N GLY A 182 -1.44 -2.30 -7.47
CA GLY A 182 -2.38 -3.13 -8.20
C GLY A 182 -1.79 -3.66 -9.51
N GLY A 183 -1.11 -2.81 -10.28
CA GLY A 183 -0.50 -3.17 -11.56
C GLY A 183 0.61 -4.20 -11.47
N THR A 184 1.47 -4.12 -10.45
CA THR A 184 2.56 -5.09 -10.23
C THR A 184 2.02 -6.44 -9.78
N ILE A 185 1.03 -6.46 -8.87
CA ILE A 185 0.38 -7.70 -8.43
C ILE A 185 -0.39 -8.33 -9.61
N SER A 186 -1.08 -7.52 -10.42
CA SER A 186 -1.74 -7.96 -11.65
C SER A 186 -0.76 -8.60 -12.63
N LEU A 187 0.43 -8.02 -12.80
CA LEU A 187 1.45 -8.56 -13.68
C LEU A 187 1.93 -9.93 -13.20
N ILE A 188 2.26 -10.05 -11.90
CA ILE A 188 2.71 -11.32 -11.30
C ILE A 188 1.61 -12.37 -11.38
N ALA A 189 0.38 -12.02 -11.00
CA ALA A 189 -0.78 -12.92 -11.09
C ALA A 189 -1.02 -13.37 -12.54
N ALA A 190 -0.82 -12.48 -13.51
CA ALA A 190 -0.96 -12.82 -14.91
C ALA A 190 0.10 -13.80 -15.41
N LEU A 191 1.34 -13.67 -14.94
CA LEU A 191 2.44 -14.59 -15.24
C LEU A 191 2.19 -15.96 -14.61
N LEU A 192 1.75 -16.02 -13.36
CA LEU A 192 1.51 -17.27 -12.63
C LEU A 192 0.33 -18.08 -13.19
N ILE A 193 -0.78 -17.42 -13.52
CA ILE A 193 -1.98 -18.11 -14.04
C ILE A 193 -1.81 -18.49 -15.53
N GLY A 194 -1.02 -17.72 -16.28
CA GLY A 194 -0.77 -17.98 -17.70
C GLY A 194 -1.91 -17.57 -18.65
N PRO A 195 -1.68 -17.62 -19.97
CA PRO A 195 -2.54 -16.98 -20.97
C PRO A 195 -3.93 -17.61 -21.07
N ARG A 196 -4.91 -16.82 -21.52
CA ARG A 196 -6.27 -17.30 -21.82
C ARG A 196 -6.23 -18.39 -22.88
N ILE A 197 -7.02 -19.45 -22.67
CA ILE A 197 -7.17 -20.54 -23.64
C ILE A 197 -7.65 -19.97 -24.98
N GLY A 198 -6.92 -20.30 -26.05
CA GLY A 198 -7.20 -19.84 -27.41
C GLY A 198 -6.72 -18.41 -27.71
N ARG A 199 -5.95 -17.76 -26.83
CA ARG A 199 -5.37 -16.44 -27.10
C ARG A 199 -4.16 -16.49 -28.03
N PHE A 200 -3.30 -17.49 -27.86
CA PHE A 200 -2.06 -17.65 -28.64
C PHE A 200 -2.11 -18.93 -29.48
N PRO A 201 -1.54 -18.93 -30.69
CA PRO A 201 -1.40 -20.13 -31.51
C PRO A 201 -0.64 -21.25 -30.76
N GLU A 202 -1.00 -22.51 -31.01
CA GLU A 202 -0.53 -23.66 -30.22
C GLU A 202 1.01 -23.83 -30.21
N LYS A 203 1.69 -23.38 -31.27
CA LYS A 203 3.17 -23.40 -31.39
C LYS A 203 3.87 -22.46 -30.41
N GLU A 204 3.23 -21.35 -30.03
CA GLU A 204 3.77 -20.38 -29.05
C GLU A 204 3.37 -20.73 -27.60
N ALA A 205 2.24 -21.41 -27.42
CA ALA A 205 1.74 -21.82 -26.11
C ALA A 205 2.56 -22.95 -25.45
N ARG A 206 3.18 -23.84 -26.25
CA ARG A 206 4.03 -24.93 -25.74
C ARG A 206 5.46 -24.51 -25.38
N GLN A 207 5.97 -23.39 -25.91
CA GLN A 207 7.35 -22.95 -25.64
C GLN A 207 7.56 -22.29 -24.27
N LYS A 208 6.48 -22.09 -23.49
CA LYS A 208 6.51 -21.39 -22.18
C LYS A 208 6.14 -22.28 -20.98
N LYS A 209 6.04 -23.60 -21.17
CA LYS A 209 5.92 -24.59 -20.08
C LYS A 209 7.25 -25.32 -19.93
#